data_AF-A0A3D0W6S2-F1
#
_entry.id   AF-A0A3D0W6S2-F1
#
_cell.length_a   1.000
_cell.length_b   1.000
_cell.length_c   1.000
_cell.angle_alpha   90.00
_cell.angle_beta   90.00
_cell.angle_gamma   90.00
#
_symmetry.space_group_name_H-M   'P 1'
#
loop_
_entity.id
_entity.type
_entity.pdbx_description
1 polymer ?
#
loop_
_entity_poly.entity_id
_entity_poly.type
_entity_poly.pdbx_seq_one_letter_code
_entity_poly.pdbx_strand_id
1 'polypeptide(L)' 'MSVSKQYLSIHDHSRELSGLKYIYSVISRRAGGLSVGINLNVNNACNWQCIY' A
#
# COMPACT_ATOMS: atom_id res chain seq x y z
N MET A 1 4.00 -21.07 1.08
CA MET A 1 2.69 -20.37 1.11
C MET A 1 2.37 -19.94 -0.31
N SER A 2 1.24 -20.43 -0.85
CA SER A 2 0.82 -20.09 -2.22
C SER A 2 0.38 -18.63 -2.25
N VAL A 3 1.15 -17.76 -2.89
CA VAL A 3 0.74 -16.38 -3.13
C VAL A 3 -0.32 -16.44 -4.23
N SER A 4 -1.59 -16.35 -3.84
CA SER A 4 -2.65 -16.15 -4.82
C SER A 4 -2.39 -14.82 -5.51
N LYS A 5 -2.50 -14.82 -6.85
CA LYS A 5 -2.25 -13.63 -7.66
C LYS A 5 -3.42 -12.66 -7.48
N GLN A 6 -3.39 -11.88 -6.40
CA GLN A 6 -4.36 -10.80 -6.16
C GLN A 6 -3.97 -9.57 -6.96
N TYR A 7 -4.93 -9.02 -7.70
CA TYR A 7 -4.76 -7.82 -8.50
C TYR A 7 -5.17 -6.60 -7.67
N LEU A 8 -4.39 -5.52 -7.76
CA LEU A 8 -4.74 -4.24 -7.17
C LEU A 8 -6.00 -3.71 -7.85
N SER A 9 -6.95 -3.22 -7.05
CA SER A 9 -8.17 -2.60 -7.56
C SER A 9 -8.38 -1.25 -6.91
N ILE A 10 -9.27 -0.46 -7.49
CA ILE A 10 -9.71 0.80 -6.90
C ILE A 10 -10.46 0.63 -5.56
N HIS A 11 -10.89 -0.59 -5.23
CA HIS A 11 -11.62 -0.91 -3.99
C HIS A 11 -10.69 -1.49 -2.92
N ASP A 12 -9.58 -2.11 -3.31
CA ASP A 12 -8.62 -2.74 -2.41
C ASP A 12 -7.26 -2.04 -2.48
N HIS A 13 -6.91 -1.37 -1.38
CA HIS A 13 -5.65 -0.63 -1.22
C HIS A 13 -4.69 -1.35 -0.25
N SER A 14 -4.86 -2.66 -0.05
CA SER A 14 -3.98 -3.41 0.84
C SER A 14 -2.52 -3.28 0.39
N ARG A 15 -1.68 -2.85 1.33
CA ARG A 15 -0.23 -2.65 1.11
C ARG A 15 0.51 -3.96 0.95
N GLU A 16 -0.04 -5.04 1.50
CA GLU A 16 0.60 -6.35 1.59
C GLU A 16 0.55 -7.14 0.27
N LEU A 17 -0.34 -6.75 -0.64
CA LEU A 17 -0.57 -7.42 -1.94
C LEU A 17 0.68 -7.58 -2.80
N SER A 18 1.66 -6.71 -2.60
CA SER A 18 2.91 -6.69 -3.37
C SER A 18 4.13 -7.18 -2.58
N GLY A 19 3.99 -7.46 -1.28
CA GLY A 19 5.12 -7.78 -0.40
C GLY A 19 6.14 -6.64 -0.26
N LEU A 20 5.77 -5.42 -0.64
CA LEU A 20 6.66 -4.26 -0.67
C LEU A 20 6.61 -3.49 0.65
N LYS A 21 7.79 -3.24 1.23
CA LYS A 21 7.94 -2.66 2.57
C LYS A 21 7.90 -1.13 2.61
N TYR A 22 8.51 -0.49 1.61
CA TYR A 22 8.74 0.97 1.60
C TYR A 22 7.95 1.70 0.52
N ILE A 23 7.88 1.13 -0.68
CA ILE A 23 7.28 1.77 -1.85
C ILE A 23 6.39 0.74 -2.54
N TYR A 24 5.15 1.07 -2.85
CA TYR A 24 4.20 0.14 -3.47
C TYR A 24 3.30 0.82 -4.50
N SER A 25 2.81 0.06 -5.47
CA SER A 25 1.86 0.56 -6.47
C SER A 25 0.45 0.66 -5.90
N VAL A 26 -0.31 1.67 -6.33
CA VAL A 26 -1.71 1.91 -5.95
C VAL A 26 -2.52 2.24 -7.20
N ILE A 27 -3.69 1.64 -7.35
CA ILE A 27 -4.65 2.06 -8.39
C ILE A 27 -5.55 3.13 -7.77
N SER A 28 -5.31 4.39 -8.15
CA SER A 28 -5.95 5.55 -7.53
C SER A 28 -7.30 5.86 -8.16
N ARG A 29 -8.36 5.81 -7.34
CA ARG A 29 -9.68 6.34 -7.73
C ARG A 29 -9.66 7.84 -8.04
N ARG A 30 -8.86 8.60 -7.29
CA ARG A 30 -8.81 10.07 -7.40
C ARG A 30 -8.10 10.52 -8.67
N ALA A 31 -7.00 9.85 -9.02
CA ALA A 31 -6.23 10.15 -10.22
C ALA A 31 -6.71 9.37 -11.46
N GLY A 32 -7.58 8.37 -11.28
CA GLY A 32 -8.08 7.53 -12.37
C GLY A 32 -7.03 6.60 -13.01
N GLY A 33 -5.96 6.25 -12.28
CA GLY A 33 -4.83 5.52 -12.84
C GLY A 33 -3.83 4.99 -11.82
N LEU A 34 -2.65 4.59 -12.30
CA LEU A 34 -1.54 4.11 -11.46
C LEU A 34 -0.93 5.25 -10.65
N SER A 35 -0.64 4.98 -9.38
CA SER A 35 0.07 5.85 -8.46
C SER A 35 1.07 5.04 -7.65
N VAL A 36 1.99 5.74 -6.97
CA VAL A 36 3.00 5.14 -6.10
C VAL A 36 2.74 5.61 -4.67
N GLY A 37 2.62 4.67 -3.73
CA GLY A 37 2.54 4.91 -2.30
C GLY A 37 3.90 4.76 -1.62
N ILE A 38 4.17 5.60 -0.62
CA ILE A 38 5.37 5.54 0.22
C ILE A 38 4.91 5.21 1.65
N ASN A 39 5.46 4.15 2.23
CA ASN A 39 5.16 3.72 3.58
C ASN A 39 6.07 4.41 4.59
N LEU A 40 5.55 5.43 5.27
CA LEU A 40 6.25 6.13 6.35
C LEU A 40 6.12 5.39 7.71
N ASN A 41 5.26 4.37 7.79
CA ASN A 41 5.07 3.55 8.99
C ASN A 41 5.48 2.09 8.74
N VAL A 42 6.78 1.87 8.60
CA VAL A 42 7.33 0.58 8.15
C VAL A 42 7.21 -0.53 9.20
N ASN A 43 7.14 -0.18 10.48
CA ASN A 43 6.98 -1.13 11.59
C ASN A 43 5.54 -1.25 12.08
N ASN A 44 4.59 -0.57 11.45
CA ASN A 44 3.18 -0.49 11.85
C ASN A 44 2.98 -0.06 13.33
N ALA A 45 3.94 0.68 13.89
CA ALA A 45 3.82 1.21 15.24
C ALA A 45 3.08 2.54 15.19
N CYS A 46 2.03 2.68 16.00
CA CYS A 46 1.35 3.96 16.21
C CYS A 46 1.59 4.38 17.67
N ASN A 47 2.38 5.42 17.86
CA ASN A 47 2.55 6.09 19.15
C ASN A 47 1.74 7.40 19.23
N TRP A 48 0.84 7.64 18.27
CA TRP A 48 0.03 8.87 18.12
C TRP A 48 0.84 10.18 17.99
N GLN A 49 2.17 10.10 17.84
CA GLN A 49 3.07 11.22 17.61
C GLN A 49 3.67 11.18 16.22
N CYS A 50 2.92 10.63 15.26
CA CYS A 50 3.50 10.30 13.98
C CYS A 50 3.81 11.57 13.18
N ILE A 51 5.07 11.71 12.77
CA ILE A 51 5.63 12.91 12.12
C ILE A 51 5.35 12.96 10.61
N TYR A 52 4.51 12.04 10.10
CA TYR A 52 4.32 11.75 8.67
C TYR A 52 4.25 12.99 7.77
#